data_AF-A0A8X6JNS7-F1
#
_entry.id   AF-A0A8X6JNS7-F1
#
_cell.length_a   1.000
_cell.length_b   1.000
_cell.length_c   1.000
_cell.angle_alpha   90.00
_cell.angle_beta   90.00
_cell.angle_gamma   90.00
#
_symmetry.space_group_name_H-M   'P 1'
#
loop_
_entity.id
_entity.type
_entity.pdbx_description
1 polymer ?
#
loop_
_entity_poly.entity_id
_entity_poly.type
_entity_poly.pdbx_seq_one_letter_code
_entity_poly.pdbx_strand_id
1 'polypeptide(L)'
;MKCLLQDLWKEKIQWDDPLPSHIEKEWKKWCEELTHLGSLKIPRLVLDSTLLEDDIELHSFCDASKKAYGAAIYLRTKSRHGISVKLGTSKSRVAPLSCVTLPRL
;
A
#
# COMPACT_ATOMS: atom_id res chain seq x y z
N MET A 1 -7.90 1.81 4.97
CA MET A 1 -8.83 0.65 4.97
C MET A 1 -8.47 -0.47 5.93
N LYS A 2 -7.39 -1.26 5.72
CA LYS A 2 -7.12 -2.45 6.58
C LYS A 2 -7.06 -2.14 8.08
N CYS A 3 -6.49 -0.98 8.47
CA CYS A 3 -6.47 -0.55 9.87
C CYS A 3 -7.88 -0.20 10.39
N LEU A 4 -8.72 0.47 9.59
CA LEU A 4 -10.11 0.79 9.95
C LEU A 4 -10.92 -0.48 10.23
N LEU A 5 -10.74 -1.51 9.39
CA LEU A 5 -11.40 -2.80 9.59
C LEU A 5 -10.93 -3.48 10.88
N GLN A 6 -9.62 -3.41 11.18
CA GLN A 6 -9.08 -3.93 12.43
C GLN A 6 -9.62 -3.16 13.64
N ASP A 7 -9.76 -1.84 13.54
CA ASP A 7 -10.32 -1.01 14.61
C ASP A 7 -11.81 -1.33 14.84
N LEU A 8 -12.58 -1.53 13.77
CA LEU A 8 -13.97 -1.98 13.86
C LEU A 8 -14.13 -3.32 14.60
N TRP A 9 -13.27 -4.29 14.30
CA TRP A 9 -13.29 -5.59 14.97
C TRP A 9 -12.94 -5.52 16.46
N LYS A 10 -12.17 -4.51 16.90
CA LYS A 10 -11.89 -4.29 18.32
C LYS A 10 -13.11 -3.82 19.09
N GLU A 11 -13.98 -3.05 18.44
CA GLU A 11 -15.22 -2.50 19.04
C GLU A 11 -16.30 -3.56 19.22
N LYS A 12 -16.12 -4.77 18.66
CA LYS A 12 -17.03 -5.93 18.81
C LYS A 12 -18.50 -5.61 18.48
N ILE A 13 -18.73 -4.71 17.54
CA ILE A 13 -20.08 -4.38 17.08
C ILE A 13 -20.71 -5.56 16.31
N GLN A 14 -22.03 -5.68 16.37
CA GLN A 14 -22.76 -6.64 15.53
C GLN A 14 -22.86 -6.15 14.09
N TRP A 15 -23.23 -7.05 13.20
CA TRP A 15 -23.34 -6.74 11.77
C TRP A 15 -24.34 -5.62 11.45
N ASP A 16 -25.46 -5.61 12.16
CA ASP A 16 -26.56 -4.66 11.94
C ASP A 16 -26.46 -3.40 12.83
N ASP A 17 -25.44 -3.33 13.70
CA ASP A 17 -25.24 -2.17 14.56
C ASP A 17 -24.74 -0.97 13.73
N PRO A 18 -25.18 0.26 14.05
CA PRO A 18 -24.64 1.45 13.41
C PRO A 18 -23.14 1.60 13.73
N LEU A 19 -22.38 2.10 12.76
CA LEU A 19 -20.95 2.37 12.94
C LEU A 19 -20.74 3.44 14.04
N PRO A 20 -19.73 3.27 14.91
CA PRO A 20 -19.31 4.33 15.80
C PRO A 20 -18.94 5.60 15.02
N SER A 21 -19.35 6.76 15.52
CA SER A 21 -19.22 8.05 14.82
C SER A 21 -17.79 8.37 14.37
N HIS A 22 -16.78 7.95 15.14
CA HIS A 22 -15.38 8.15 14.81
C HIS A 22 -14.93 7.29 13.61
N ILE A 23 -15.38 6.04 13.51
CA ILE A 23 -15.09 5.14 12.38
C ILE A 23 -15.87 5.57 11.15
N GLU A 24 -17.14 5.95 11.32
CA GLU A 24 -17.99 6.40 10.22
C GLU A 24 -17.37 7.62 9.52
N LYS A 25 -16.83 8.57 10.29
CA LYS A 25 -16.12 9.74 9.76
C LYS A 25 -14.89 9.35 8.94
N GLU A 26 -14.03 8.48 9.46
CA GLU A 26 -12.84 8.02 8.74
C GLU A 26 -13.19 7.18 7.50
N TRP A 27 -14.25 6.38 7.58
CA TRP A 27 -14.78 5.60 6.46
C TRP A 27 -15.28 6.49 5.33
N LYS A 28 -16.10 7.51 5.63
CA LYS A 28 -16.59 8.48 4.66
C LYS A 28 -15.44 9.20 3.96
N LYS A 29 -14.46 9.68 4.73
CA LYS A 29 -13.24 10.29 4.18
C LYS A 29 -12.50 9.33 3.24
N TRP A 30 -12.33 8.07 3.63
CA TRP A 30 -11.68 7.07 2.78
C TRP A 30 -12.45 6.82 1.48
N CYS A 31 -13.79 6.78 1.53
CA CYS A 31 -14.63 6.65 0.33
C CYS A 31 -14.48 7.85 -0.62
N GLU A 32 -14.39 9.07 -0.08
CA GLU A 32 -14.12 10.28 -0.88
C GLU A 32 -12.76 10.17 -1.56
N GLU A 33 -11.70 9.83 -0.81
CA GLU A 33 -10.34 9.67 -1.35
C GLU A 33 -10.25 8.58 -2.42
N LEU A 34 -11.02 7.50 -2.26
CA LEU A 34 -11.06 6.38 -3.21
C LEU A 34 -11.50 6.84 -4.61
N THR A 35 -12.35 7.86 -4.72
CA THR A 35 -12.79 8.38 -6.02
C THR A 35 -11.63 8.90 -6.86
N HIS A 36 -10.58 9.44 -6.23
CA HIS A 36 -9.39 9.91 -6.92
C HIS A 36 -8.56 8.78 -7.53
N LEU A 37 -8.70 7.54 -7.05
CA LEU A 37 -7.99 6.39 -7.62
C LEU A 37 -8.58 5.96 -8.97
N GLY A 38 -9.79 6.38 -9.32
CA GLY A 38 -10.41 6.04 -10.61
C GLY A 38 -9.65 6.59 -11.82
N SER A 39 -8.92 7.68 -11.67
CA SER A 39 -8.09 8.28 -12.73
C SER A 39 -6.64 7.78 -12.71
N LEU A 40 -6.23 7.08 -11.66
CA LEU A 40 -4.86 6.59 -11.51
C LEU A 40 -4.60 5.44 -12.50
N LYS A 41 -3.69 5.66 -13.44
CA LYS A 41 -3.24 4.64 -14.39
C LYS A 41 -1.82 4.22 -14.06
N ILE A 42 -1.64 2.96 -13.68
CA ILE A 42 -0.33 2.35 -13.45
C ILE A 42 -0.01 1.45 -14.65
N PRO A 43 1.05 1.75 -15.43
CA PRO A 43 1.47 0.89 -16.53
C PRO A 43 1.82 -0.52 -16.03
N ARG A 44 1.21 -1.55 -16.63
CA ARG A 44 1.49 -2.95 -16.28
C ARG A 44 2.86 -3.42 -16.78
N LEU A 45 3.34 -2.86 -17.90
CA LEU A 45 4.63 -3.21 -18.49
C LEU A 45 5.76 -2.48 -17.77
N VAL A 46 6.51 -3.22 -16.96
CA VAL A 46 7.60 -2.68 -16.13
C VAL A 46 8.92 -2.63 -16.91
N LEU A 47 9.16 -3.59 -17.81
CA LEU A 47 10.35 -3.65 -18.67
C LEU A 47 9.95 -3.57 -20.13
N ASP A 48 10.57 -2.67 -20.87
CA ASP A 48 10.42 -2.59 -22.32
C ASP A 48 11.46 -3.51 -22.97
N SER A 49 11.09 -4.25 -24.02
CA SER A 49 11.83 -5.40 -24.56
C SER A 49 13.19 -5.07 -25.23
N THR A 50 13.67 -3.83 -25.12
CA THR A 50 14.96 -3.37 -25.61
C THR A 50 16.03 -3.44 -24.51
N LEU A 51 16.19 -4.61 -23.90
CA LEU A 51 17.01 -4.82 -22.70
C LEU A 51 18.52 -5.03 -22.98
N LEU A 52 18.96 -4.89 -24.24
CA LEU A 52 20.30 -5.32 -24.63
C LEU A 52 21.44 -4.46 -24.05
N GLU A 53 21.15 -3.24 -23.57
CA GLU A 53 22.16 -2.31 -23.02
C GLU A 53 21.67 -1.50 -21.79
N ASP A 54 20.54 -1.87 -21.20
CA ASP A 54 19.93 -1.09 -20.12
C ASP A 54 20.51 -1.44 -18.74
N ASP A 55 20.86 -0.42 -17.95
CA ASP A 55 21.24 -0.55 -16.55
C ASP A 55 19.95 -0.59 -15.70
N ILE A 56 19.73 -1.72 -15.02
CA ILE A 56 18.47 -2.04 -14.34
C ILE A 56 18.74 -2.22 -12.84
N GLU A 57 18.02 -1.44 -12.04
CA GLU A 57 18.12 -1.46 -10.59
C GLU A 57 16.75 -1.70 -9.94
N LEU A 58 16.75 -2.43 -8.84
CA LEU A 58 15.58 -2.62 -8.00
C LEU A 58 15.69 -1.76 -6.75
N HIS A 59 14.79 -0.79 -6.58
CA HIS A 59 14.78 0.10 -5.43
C HIS A 59 13.62 -0.26 -4.52
N SER A 60 13.93 -0.75 -3.31
CA SER A 60 12.93 -1.06 -2.30
C SER A 60 12.83 0.08 -1.28
N PHE A 61 11.62 0.59 -1.08
CA PHE A 61 11.28 1.52 -0.01
C PHE A 61 10.36 0.81 0.96
N CYS A 62 10.59 0.99 2.26
CA CYS A 62 9.71 0.48 3.29
C CYS A 62 9.58 1.49 4.42
N ASP A 63 8.39 1.56 5.00
CA ASP A 63 8.13 2.32 6.20
C ASP A 63 7.23 1.51 7.13
N ALA A 64 7.44 1.68 8.44
CA ALA A 64 6.76 0.93 9.47
C ALA A 64 6.34 1.84 10.62
N SER A 65 5.12 1.62 11.08
CA SER A 65 4.54 2.25 12.26
C SER A 65 4.06 1.18 13.24
N LYS A 66 3.64 1.61 14.44
CA LYS A 66 2.98 0.72 15.40
C LYS A 66 1.69 0.09 14.86
N LYS A 67 1.05 0.70 13.85
CA LYS A 67 -0.22 0.22 13.29
C LYS A 67 -0.03 -0.72 12.09
N ALA A 68 0.98 -0.50 11.27
CA ALA A 68 1.18 -1.22 10.01
C ALA A 68 2.57 -0.96 9.44
N TYR A 69 3.00 -1.82 8.52
CA TYR A 69 4.10 -1.53 7.60
C TYR A 69 3.63 -1.56 6.15
N GLY A 70 4.36 -0.84 5.31
CA GLY A 70 4.23 -0.82 3.87
C GLY A 70 5.60 -0.92 3.22
N ALA A 71 5.66 -1.63 2.10
CA ALA A 71 6.83 -1.69 1.24
C ALA A 71 6.41 -1.53 -0.22
N ALA A 72 7.22 -0.83 -1.00
CA ALA A 72 7.06 -0.66 -2.43
C ALA A 72 8.40 -0.90 -3.10
N ILE A 73 8.37 -1.63 -4.21
CA ILE A 73 9.53 -1.97 -5.01
C ILE A 73 9.35 -1.31 -6.37
N TYR A 74 10.31 -0.47 -6.73
CA TYR A 74 10.37 0.21 -8.02
C TYR A 74 11.49 -0.41 -8.86
N LEU A 75 11.23 -0.51 -10.16
CA LEU A 75 12.24 -0.84 -11.13
C LEU A 75 12.70 0.46 -11.79
N ARG A 76 13.99 0.75 -11.64
CA ARG A 76 14.65 1.85 -12.33
C ARG A 76 15.42 1.28 -13.51
N THR A 77 15.17 1.83 -14.69
CA THR A 77 15.86 1.45 -15.92
C THR A 77 16.52 2.70 -16.48
N LYS A 78 17.82 2.63 -16.71
CA LYS A 78 18.59 3.67 -17.40
C LYS A 78 18.96 3.14 -18.79
N SER A 79 18.39 3.77 -19.81
CA SER A 79 18.65 3.49 -21.21
C SER A 79 19.24 4.71 -21.91
N ARG A 80 19.57 4.57 -23.20
CA ARG A 80 19.94 5.70 -24.07
C ARG A 80 18.87 6.79 -24.17
N HIS A 81 17.61 6.46 -23.85
CA HIS A 81 16.48 7.38 -23.90
C HIS A 81 16.22 8.11 -22.56
N GLY A 82 16.99 7.78 -21.52
CA GLY A 82 16.88 8.39 -20.20
C GLY A 82 16.60 7.38 -19.09
N ILE A 83 16.10 7.88 -17.96
CA ILE A 83 15.77 7.08 -16.78
C ILE A 83 14.25 6.92 -16.69
N SER A 84 13.79 5.68 -16.59
CA SER A 84 12.40 5.34 -16.27
C SER A 84 12.34 4.70 -14.89
N VAL A 85 11.31 5.03 -14.12
CA VAL A 85 11.03 4.39 -12.84
C VAL A 85 9.58 3.94 -12.85
N LYS A 86 9.36 2.63 -12.68
CA LYS A 86 8.03 2.03 -12.71
C LYS A 86 7.81 1.22 -11.43
N LEU A 87 6.59 1.27 -10.89
CA LEU A 87 6.22 0.45 -9.73
C LEU A 87 6.16 -1.02 -10.15
N GLY A 88 6.98 -1.87 -9.55
CA GLY A 88 6.98 -3.31 -9.79
C GLY A 88 5.95 -4.02 -8.91
N THR A 89 6.05 -3.82 -7.59
CA THR A 89 5.09 -4.39 -6.64
C THR A 89 5.05 -3.60 -5.34
N SER A 90 4.00 -3.77 -4.56
CA SER A 90 3.91 -3.24 -3.20
C SER A 90 3.19 -4.22 -2.29
N LYS A 91 3.51 -4.15 -1.00
CA LYS A 91 2.89 -4.97 0.04
C LYS A 91 2.65 -4.12 1.28
N SER A 92 1.48 -4.30 1.87
CA SER A 92 1.13 -3.67 3.15
C SER A 92 0.54 -4.71 4.10
N ARG A 93 0.84 -4.58 5.38
CA ARG A 93 0.33 -5.46 6.43
C ARG A 93 0.07 -4.66 7.70
N VAL A 94 -1.09 -4.90 8.30
CA VAL A 94 -1.46 -4.33 9.60
C VAL A 94 -0.75 -5.11 10.69
N ALA A 95 -0.27 -4.40 11.71
CA ALA A 95 0.38 -4.99 12.86
C ALA A 95 -0.59 -5.95 13.60
N PRO A 96 -0.14 -7.12 14.07
CA PRO A 96 -0.94 -7.98 14.93
C PRO A 96 -1.37 -7.25 16.21
N LEU A 97 -2.55 -7.61 16.74
CA LEU A 97 -3.07 -7.03 17.98
C LEU A 97 -2.40 -7.60 19.23
N SER A 98 -1.95 -8.85 19.17
CA SER A 98 -1.14 -9.43 20.22
C SER A 98 0.30 -8.95 20.08
N CYS A 99 0.86 -8.47 21.19
CA CYS A 99 2.29 -8.20 21.29
C CYS A 99 3.02 -9.55 21.20
N VAL A 100 3.48 -9.91 20.01
CA VAL A 100 4.37 -11.07 19.84
C VAL A 100 5.75 -10.62 20.29
N THR A 101 6.40 -11.39 21.17
CA THR A 101 7.68 -11.08 21.82
C THR A 101 8.86 -10.94 20.85
N LEU A 102 8.65 -11.15 19.55
CA LEU A 102 9.58 -10.83 18.47
C LEU A 102 8.88 -9.88 17.48
N PRO A 103 9.52 -8.75 17.09
CA PRO A 103 8.97 -7.88 16.06
C PRO A 103 8.87 -8.66 14.75
N ARG A 104 7.64 -8.90 14.28
CA ARG A 104 7.35 -9.46 12.94
C ARG A 104 6.69 -8.39 12.05
N LEU A 105 7.23 -7.18 12.10
CA LEU A 105 6.97 -6.14 11.11
C LEU A 105 8.03 -6.26 10.03
#